data_AF-A0A415DXG3-F1
#
_entry.id   AF-A0A415DXG3-F1
#
_cell.length_a   1.000
_cell.length_b   1.000
_cell.length_c   1.000
_cell.angle_alpha   90.00
_cell.angle_beta   90.00
_cell.angle_gamma   90.00
#
_symmetry.space_group_name_H-M   'P 1'
#
loop_
_entity.id
_entity.type
_entity.pdbx_description
1 polymer ?
#
loop_
_entity_poly.entity_id
_entity_poly.type
_entity_poly.pdbx_seq_one_letter_code
_entity_poly.pdbx_strand_id
1 'polypeptide(L)'
;MTYTLDGANVKKPVTINLTAKEEGPYYEQINDILRKLSLQGQMLSFYQQGSFGCTLKVSIPIYSEKKTTGWAYKVDLKQGKLEFISKAKIDLKAQQAAFSVEEGGDYVVLTKKIHKDAKKTVDIKKAEKDVEEMKDSGPSKDSDQNNNTGNGGGSSPATIPEEKKISVSIEIRCDTLANDLSKLEDPALESYVPSDGTILPTTKVTVKKDSTVYDVLNRVCRNKNIQVESSYTPTYGSYYVEGINYLYEFDGGKLSGWMYKVNGSFPNYGSSEYTLKDGDKIVWVYTCDLGKDVGDNSLSK
;
A
#
# COMPACT_ATOMS: atom_id res chain seq x y z
N MET A 1 6.21 13.40 -11.49
CA MET A 1 7.55 12.79 -11.46
C MET A 1 8.54 13.67 -12.23
N THR A 2 9.75 13.85 -11.71
CA THR A 2 10.86 14.49 -12.41
C THR A 2 12.11 13.63 -12.29
N TYR A 3 12.98 13.67 -13.28
CA TYR A 3 14.29 13.01 -13.23
C TYR A 3 15.35 13.95 -13.79
N THR A 4 16.51 13.95 -13.14
CA THR A 4 17.66 14.76 -13.52
C THR A 4 18.83 13.83 -13.81
N LEU A 5 19.40 13.99 -15.01
CA LEU A 5 20.63 13.31 -15.41
C LEU A 5 21.83 14.15 -14.97
N ASP A 6 22.75 13.53 -14.25
CA ASP A 6 24.06 14.14 -13.99
C ASP A 6 25.01 13.80 -15.15
N GLY A 7 24.93 14.61 -16.22
CA GLY A 7 25.71 14.42 -17.44
C GLY A 7 27.23 14.51 -17.23
N ALA A 8 27.70 15.17 -16.17
CA ALA A 8 29.12 15.31 -15.86
C ALA A 8 29.78 13.99 -15.42
N ASN A 9 28.98 13.03 -14.94
CA ASN A 9 29.45 11.75 -14.40
C ASN A 9 29.22 10.56 -15.36
N VAL A 10 28.93 10.82 -16.64
CA VAL A 10 28.76 9.78 -17.66
C VAL A 10 30.13 9.16 -17.98
N LYS A 11 30.36 7.92 -17.52
CA LYS A 11 31.61 7.18 -17.76
C LYS A 11 31.63 6.49 -19.12
N LYS A 12 30.47 6.07 -19.62
CA LYS A 12 30.29 5.39 -20.91
C LYS A 12 28.99 5.86 -21.55
N PRO A 13 29.04 6.68 -22.62
CA PRO A 13 27.84 7.10 -23.34
C PRO A 13 27.11 5.89 -23.90
N VAL A 14 25.82 5.78 -23.59
CA VAL A 14 24.92 4.75 -24.14
C VAL A 14 23.63 5.43 -24.60
N THR A 15 22.92 4.80 -25.53
CA THR A 15 21.56 5.25 -25.86
C THR A 15 20.64 4.86 -24.72
N ILE A 16 19.93 5.84 -24.15
CA ILE A 16 19.06 5.63 -23.00
C ILE A 16 17.60 5.86 -23.40
N ASN A 17 16.74 4.89 -23.16
CA ASN A 17 15.29 5.08 -23.14
C ASN A 17 14.82 5.44 -21.72
N LEU A 18 14.57 6.73 -21.47
CA LEU A 18 14.09 7.22 -20.17
C LEU A 18 12.58 7.10 -19.97
N THR A 19 11.88 6.32 -20.79
CA THR A 19 10.45 6.07 -20.58
C THR A 19 10.27 5.41 -19.21
N ALA A 20 9.58 6.14 -18.33
CA ALA A 20 9.28 5.69 -16.98
C ALA A 20 7.79 5.90 -16.67
N LYS A 21 7.18 4.92 -16.00
CA LYS A 21 5.76 4.98 -15.61
C LYS A 21 5.58 4.49 -14.17
N GLU A 22 4.61 5.05 -13.47
CA GLU A 22 4.23 4.58 -12.13
C GLU A 22 3.48 3.23 -12.20
N GLU A 23 2.69 3.04 -13.25
CA GLU A 23 2.02 1.77 -13.57
C GLU A 23 2.74 1.09 -14.75
N GLY A 24 3.81 0.36 -14.44
CA GLY A 24 4.54 -0.48 -15.39
C GLY A 24 3.83 -1.80 -15.74
N PRO A 25 4.43 -2.63 -16.62
CA PRO A 25 3.82 -3.89 -17.06
C PRO A 25 3.60 -4.91 -15.94
N TYR A 26 4.43 -4.87 -14.89
CA TYR A 26 4.31 -5.76 -13.72
C TYR A 26 3.64 -5.10 -12.52
N TYR A 27 2.94 -3.99 -12.74
CA TYR A 27 2.38 -3.17 -11.69
C TYR A 27 1.53 -3.99 -10.71
N GLU A 28 0.60 -4.79 -11.24
CA GLU A 28 -0.32 -5.59 -10.41
C GLU A 28 0.40 -6.67 -9.59
N GLN A 29 1.41 -7.33 -10.15
CA GLN A 29 2.19 -8.35 -9.44
C GLN A 29 2.98 -7.75 -8.28
N ILE A 30 3.59 -6.59 -8.51
CA ILE A 30 4.33 -5.88 -7.47
C ILE A 30 3.37 -5.35 -6.41
N ASN A 31 2.21 -4.82 -6.81
CA ASN A 31 1.19 -4.36 -5.89
C ASN A 31 0.64 -5.51 -5.02
N ASP A 32 0.46 -6.72 -5.58
CA ASP A 32 0.11 -7.92 -4.82
C ASP A 32 1.17 -8.28 -3.76
N ILE A 33 2.45 -8.21 -4.12
CA ILE A 33 3.56 -8.42 -3.17
C ILE A 33 3.51 -7.39 -2.04
N LEU A 34 3.39 -6.09 -2.38
CA LEU A 34 3.32 -5.02 -1.39
C LEU A 34 2.11 -5.21 -0.45
N ARG A 35 0.96 -5.54 -1.01
CA ARG A 35 -0.26 -5.89 -0.26
C ARG A 35 0.01 -7.03 0.71
N LYS A 36 0.53 -8.17 0.24
CA LYS A 36 0.82 -9.35 1.07
C LYS A 36 1.74 -9.01 2.24
N LEU A 37 2.70 -8.13 2.01
CA LEU A 37 3.66 -7.67 3.01
C LEU A 37 3.14 -6.53 3.91
N SER A 38 1.90 -6.06 3.75
CA SER A 38 1.34 -4.89 4.44
C SER A 38 2.16 -3.61 4.20
N LEU A 39 2.66 -3.43 2.98
CA LEU A 39 3.53 -2.31 2.62
C LEU A 39 2.78 -1.33 1.72
N GLN A 40 2.84 -0.06 2.10
CA GLN A 40 2.49 1.05 1.23
C GLN A 40 3.78 1.67 0.66
N GLY A 41 3.81 1.94 -0.64
CA GLY A 41 4.93 2.64 -1.26
C GLY A 41 4.69 3.00 -2.72
N GLN A 42 5.45 3.96 -3.23
CA GLN A 42 5.30 4.43 -4.60
C GLN A 42 6.10 3.55 -5.57
N MET A 43 5.51 3.24 -6.72
CA MET A 43 6.12 2.41 -7.75
C MET A 43 6.66 3.25 -8.90
N LEU A 44 7.74 2.76 -9.51
CA LEU A 44 8.32 3.35 -10.71
C LEU A 44 8.96 2.27 -11.58
N SER A 45 8.57 2.22 -12.85
CA SER A 45 9.09 1.29 -13.84
C SER A 45 9.80 2.02 -14.97
N PHE A 46 11.10 1.82 -15.11
CA PHE A 46 11.88 2.25 -16.26
C PHE A 46 11.89 1.16 -17.34
N TYR A 47 11.53 1.53 -18.57
CA TYR A 47 11.40 0.59 -19.69
C TYR A 47 12.75 0.27 -20.36
N GLN A 48 13.84 0.91 -19.91
CA GLN A 48 15.20 0.56 -20.29
C GLN A 48 15.61 -0.79 -19.67
N GLN A 49 16.32 -1.61 -20.43
CA GLN A 49 17.04 -2.76 -19.89
C GLN A 49 18.49 -2.40 -19.58
N GLY A 50 19.00 -2.88 -18.45
CA GLY A 50 20.39 -2.70 -18.04
C GLY A 50 20.74 -1.27 -17.65
N SER A 51 22.04 -0.98 -17.62
CA SER A 51 22.58 0.29 -17.12
C SER A 51 22.23 1.50 -17.98
N PHE A 52 22.02 2.63 -17.31
CA PHE A 52 21.93 3.96 -17.94
C PHE A 52 23.31 4.52 -18.33
N GLY A 53 24.42 3.93 -17.90
CA GLY A 53 25.77 4.46 -18.10
C GLY A 53 26.13 5.66 -17.19
N CYS A 54 25.19 6.09 -16.35
CA CYS A 54 25.33 7.13 -15.34
C CYS A 54 24.33 6.94 -14.19
N THR A 55 24.50 7.70 -13.10
CA THR A 55 23.51 7.78 -12.02
C THR A 55 22.40 8.78 -12.38
N LEU A 56 21.15 8.34 -12.31
CA LEU A 56 19.97 9.20 -12.40
C LEU A 56 19.49 9.57 -11.01
N LYS A 57 19.20 10.86 -10.79
CA LYS A 57 18.44 11.30 -9.61
C LYS A 57 16.97 11.41 -10.01
N VAL A 58 16.12 10.72 -9.27
CA VAL A 58 14.68 10.61 -9.55
C VAL A 58 13.91 11.21 -8.40
N SER A 59 12.91 12.04 -8.69
CA SER A 59 11.94 12.55 -7.73
C SER A 59 10.54 12.07 -8.07
N ILE A 60 9.95 11.29 -7.18
CA ILE A 60 8.59 10.76 -7.30
C ILE A 60 7.68 11.37 -6.23
N PRO A 61 6.37 11.53 -6.50
CA PRO A 61 5.43 11.88 -5.44
C PRO A 61 5.43 10.80 -4.36
N ILE A 62 5.46 11.22 -3.10
CA ILE A 62 5.23 10.35 -1.95
C ILE A 62 4.67 11.18 -0.82
N TYR A 63 3.59 10.71 -0.20
CA TYR A 63 3.10 11.36 1.01
C TYR A 63 3.92 10.94 2.21
N SER A 64 4.38 11.93 2.96
CA SER A 64 4.90 11.71 4.30
C SER A 64 4.80 12.98 5.12
N GLU A 65 4.32 12.85 6.34
CA GLU A 65 4.23 13.97 7.30
C GLU A 65 5.33 13.90 8.35
N LYS A 66 5.67 12.69 8.80
CA LYS A 66 6.65 12.47 9.87
C LYS A 66 7.98 11.92 9.35
N LYS A 67 7.96 11.11 8.28
CA LYS A 67 9.15 10.38 7.82
C LYS A 67 9.90 11.14 6.75
N THR A 68 11.14 11.53 7.04
CA THR A 68 12.05 12.21 6.10
C THR A 68 12.92 11.27 5.28
N THR A 69 12.83 9.96 5.57
CA THR A 69 13.61 8.92 4.89
C THR A 69 12.68 7.81 4.42
N GLY A 70 12.78 7.48 3.15
CA GLY A 70 12.25 6.27 2.54
C GLY A 70 13.37 5.34 2.09
N TRP A 71 12.99 4.18 1.55
CA TRP A 71 13.92 3.15 1.09
C TRP A 71 13.50 2.68 -0.30
N ALA A 72 14.38 2.91 -1.28
CA ALA A 72 14.17 2.46 -2.64
C ALA A 72 14.69 1.02 -2.79
N TYR A 73 13.86 0.15 -3.35
CA TYR A 73 14.19 -1.23 -3.67
C TYR A 73 13.95 -1.48 -5.16
N LYS A 74 14.88 -2.19 -5.81
CA LYS A 74 14.70 -2.74 -7.14
C LYS A 74 13.95 -4.07 -7.00
N VAL A 75 12.96 -4.28 -7.86
CA VAL A 75 12.20 -5.52 -7.91
C VAL A 75 12.83 -6.47 -8.92
N ASP A 76 13.21 -7.66 -8.47
CA ASP A 76 13.58 -8.78 -9.33
C ASP A 76 12.54 -9.90 -9.16
N LEU A 77 11.51 -9.87 -10.00
CA LEU A 77 10.45 -10.89 -9.98
C LEU A 77 10.95 -12.28 -10.42
N LYS A 78 12.01 -12.35 -11.24
CA LYS A 78 12.57 -13.63 -11.70
C LYS A 78 13.27 -14.36 -10.55
N GLN A 79 14.01 -13.62 -9.75
CA GLN A 79 14.67 -14.16 -8.56
C GLN A 79 13.79 -14.10 -7.30
N GLY A 80 12.63 -13.44 -7.36
CA GLY A 80 11.76 -13.22 -6.22
C GLY A 80 12.41 -12.38 -5.13
N LYS A 81 13.09 -11.28 -5.49
CA LYS A 81 13.84 -10.43 -4.54
C LYS A 81 13.46 -8.96 -4.63
N LEU A 82 13.56 -8.30 -3.49
CA LEU A 82 13.64 -6.83 -3.39
C LEU A 82 15.06 -6.46 -2.97
N GLU A 83 15.77 -5.74 -3.83
CA GLU A 83 17.15 -5.31 -3.58
C GLU A 83 17.20 -3.84 -3.20
N PHE A 84 17.67 -3.54 -2.00
CA PHE A 84 17.87 -2.17 -1.54
C PHE A 84 18.96 -1.49 -2.37
N ILE A 85 18.59 -0.43 -3.10
CA ILE A 85 19.53 0.33 -3.92
C ILE A 85 20.00 1.61 -3.22
N SER A 86 19.09 2.37 -2.62
CA SER A 86 19.40 3.66 -2.04
C SER A 86 18.34 4.12 -1.03
N LYS A 87 18.75 4.99 -0.11
CA LYS A 87 17.80 5.75 0.70
C LYS A 87 17.11 6.77 -0.22
N ALA A 88 15.81 6.95 -0.03
CA ALA A 88 15.07 8.04 -0.63
C ALA A 88 14.96 9.19 0.38
N LYS A 89 15.42 10.38 0.03
CA LYS A 89 15.21 11.59 0.85
C LYS A 89 13.81 12.09 0.59
N ILE A 90 12.98 12.16 1.63
CA ILE A 90 11.62 12.67 1.52
C ILE A 90 11.62 14.14 1.92
N ASP A 91 11.14 14.99 1.01
CA ASP A 91 10.82 16.38 1.27
C ASP A 91 9.34 16.46 1.68
N LEU A 92 9.11 16.69 2.98
CA LEU A 92 7.76 16.77 3.55
C LEU A 92 6.97 17.95 2.99
N LYS A 93 7.62 19.04 2.57
CA LYS A 93 6.92 20.21 2.01
C LYS A 93 6.52 19.97 0.57
N ALA A 94 7.43 19.40 -0.21
CA ALA A 94 7.17 19.10 -1.63
C ALA A 94 6.37 17.80 -1.83
N GLN A 95 6.22 16.98 -0.78
CA GLN A 95 5.63 15.64 -0.84
C GLN A 95 6.26 14.79 -1.95
N GLN A 96 7.60 14.77 -1.95
CA GLN A 96 8.42 14.09 -2.94
C GLN A 96 9.56 13.29 -2.31
N ALA A 97 9.82 12.10 -2.86
CA ALA A 97 10.98 11.27 -2.54
C ALA A 97 12.02 11.37 -3.65
N ALA A 98 13.21 11.83 -3.29
CA ALA A 98 14.38 11.85 -4.17
C ALA A 98 15.29 10.64 -3.89
N PHE A 99 15.59 9.84 -4.90
CA PHE A 99 16.49 8.68 -4.82
C PHE A 99 17.33 8.53 -6.10
N SER A 100 18.33 7.66 -6.05
CA SER A 100 19.23 7.43 -7.18
C SER A 100 19.14 6.01 -7.72
N VAL A 101 19.22 5.88 -9.05
CA VAL A 101 19.26 4.62 -9.80
C VAL A 101 20.31 4.66 -10.91
N GLU A 102 20.86 3.52 -11.29
CA GLU A 102 21.92 3.41 -12.32
C GLU A 102 21.55 2.50 -13.50
N GLU A 103 20.39 1.87 -13.43
CA GLU A 103 19.87 0.95 -14.43
C GLU A 103 18.34 0.99 -14.48
N GLY A 104 17.76 0.49 -15.56
CA GLY A 104 16.31 0.38 -15.68
C GLY A 104 15.74 -0.83 -14.91
N GLY A 105 14.43 -1.00 -15.03
CA GLY A 105 13.65 -2.01 -14.30
C GLY A 105 12.59 -1.38 -13.39
N ASP A 106 12.01 -2.23 -12.55
CA ASP A 106 10.93 -1.89 -11.64
C ASP A 106 11.46 -1.56 -10.24
N TYR A 107 10.93 -0.51 -9.64
CA TYR A 107 11.35 0.03 -8.36
C TYR A 107 10.14 0.29 -7.47
N VAL A 108 10.34 0.09 -6.16
CA VAL A 108 9.40 0.50 -5.11
C VAL A 108 10.11 1.39 -4.11
N VAL A 109 9.49 2.51 -3.74
CA VAL A 109 9.97 3.38 -2.66
C VAL A 109 9.02 3.25 -1.49
N LEU A 110 9.53 2.66 -0.41
CA LEU A 110 8.76 2.35 0.80
C LEU A 110 9.04 3.37 1.89
N THR A 111 8.05 3.63 2.74
CA THR A 111 8.19 4.42 3.98
C THR A 111 8.53 3.55 5.19
N LYS A 112 8.81 2.25 4.98
CA LYS A 112 9.26 1.30 5.99
C LYS A 112 10.50 0.56 5.47
N LYS A 113 11.52 0.42 6.32
CA LYS A 113 12.70 -0.39 6.01
C LYS A 113 12.34 -1.87 6.15
N ILE A 114 12.67 -2.67 5.14
CA ILE A 114 12.39 -4.11 5.13
C ILE A 114 13.64 -5.00 5.03
N HIS A 115 14.80 -4.43 4.71
CA HIS A 115 16.08 -5.16 4.68
C HIS A 115 16.83 -5.07 6.01
N LYS A 116 17.70 -6.06 6.27
CA LYS A 116 18.69 -6.01 7.35
C LYS A 116 19.97 -5.34 6.84
N ASP A 117 20.68 -4.57 7.67
CA ASP A 117 21.88 -3.84 7.20
C ASP A 117 22.98 -4.77 6.64
N ALA A 118 23.14 -5.95 7.22
CA ALA A 118 24.08 -6.97 6.74
C ALA A 118 23.65 -7.63 5.42
N LYS A 119 22.37 -7.55 5.04
CA LYS A 119 21.82 -8.15 3.83
C LYS A 119 20.84 -7.20 3.14
N LYS A 120 21.33 -6.51 2.11
CA LYS A 120 20.57 -5.55 1.29
C LYS A 120 19.50 -6.17 0.40
N THR A 121 19.29 -7.49 0.47
CA THR A 121 18.27 -8.19 -0.32
C THR A 121 17.24 -8.84 0.59
N VAL A 122 15.97 -8.66 0.23
CA VAL A 122 14.82 -9.34 0.85
C VAL A 122 14.33 -10.39 -0.14
N ASP A 123 14.17 -11.63 0.34
CA ASP A 123 13.54 -12.69 -0.43
C ASP A 123 12.02 -12.56 -0.27
N ILE A 124 11.30 -12.40 -1.38
CA ILE A 124 9.87 -12.11 -1.39
C ILE A 124 9.09 -13.27 -0.79
N LYS A 125 9.37 -14.50 -1.24
CA LYS A 125 8.65 -15.70 -0.76
C LYS A 125 8.89 -15.92 0.71
N LYS A 126 10.13 -15.74 1.18
CA LYS A 126 10.43 -15.82 2.60
C LYS A 126 9.70 -14.72 3.37
N ALA A 127 9.71 -13.47 2.88
CA ALA A 127 9.02 -12.39 3.58
C ALA A 127 7.50 -12.61 3.62
N GLU A 128 6.90 -13.09 2.53
CA GLU A 128 5.51 -13.52 2.48
C GLU A 128 5.26 -14.65 3.48
N LYS A 129 6.14 -15.66 3.52
CA LYS A 129 6.06 -16.78 4.46
C LYS A 129 6.22 -16.34 5.91
N ASP A 130 7.15 -15.43 6.21
CA ASP A 130 7.36 -14.89 7.56
C ASP A 130 6.09 -14.14 8.01
N VAL A 131 5.45 -13.39 7.10
CA VAL A 131 4.13 -12.77 7.34
C VAL A 131 3.04 -13.83 7.48
N GLU A 132 3.12 -14.95 6.75
CA GLU A 132 2.21 -16.12 6.85
C GLU A 132 2.39 -16.95 8.13
N GLU A 133 3.61 -17.11 8.65
CA GLU A 133 3.90 -17.84 9.88
C GLU A 133 3.52 -17.01 11.11
N MET A 134 3.64 -15.68 11.01
CA MET A 134 2.93 -14.79 11.93
C MET A 134 1.42 -15.00 11.89
N LYS A 135 0.87 -15.62 10.82
CA LYS A 135 -0.54 -16.02 10.74
C LYS A 135 -0.92 -17.24 11.59
N ASP A 136 0.03 -18.11 11.89
CA ASP A 136 -0.28 -19.44 12.43
C ASP A 136 0.04 -19.59 13.93
N SER A 137 0.43 -18.51 14.62
CA SER A 137 0.88 -18.55 16.03
C SER A 137 -0.21 -18.35 17.10
N GLY A 138 -1.49 -18.60 16.77
CA GLY A 138 -2.61 -18.78 17.71
C GLY A 138 -3.07 -20.26 17.74
N PRO A 139 -3.63 -20.79 18.86
CA PRO A 139 -3.51 -22.20 19.20
C PRO A 139 -4.20 -23.14 18.21
N SER A 140 -3.45 -24.20 17.88
CA SER A 140 -3.75 -25.28 16.96
C SER A 140 -5.14 -25.89 17.14
N LYS A 141 -5.79 -26.19 16.00
CA LYS A 141 -6.49 -27.45 15.82
C LYS A 141 -6.13 -28.06 14.47
N ASP A 142 -5.52 -29.23 14.55
CA ASP A 142 -5.27 -30.18 13.47
C ASP A 142 -6.45 -30.32 12.50
N SER A 143 -6.14 -30.36 11.22
CA SER A 143 -6.51 -31.52 10.41
C SER A 143 -5.60 -31.65 9.18
N ASP A 144 -4.96 -32.80 9.12
CA ASP A 144 -4.10 -33.32 8.07
C ASP A 144 -4.76 -33.46 6.68
N GLN A 145 -3.87 -33.67 5.70
CA GLN A 145 -3.99 -34.32 4.39
C GLN A 145 -4.12 -33.39 3.16
N ASN A 146 -3.38 -33.57 2.06
CA ASN A 146 -2.28 -34.46 1.68
C ASN A 146 -1.73 -33.94 0.33
N ASN A 147 -0.48 -34.30 0.02
CA ASN A 147 0.35 -33.93 -1.13
C ASN A 147 -0.26 -34.14 -2.53
N ASN A 148 0.17 -33.35 -3.53
CA ASN A 148 1.00 -33.91 -4.61
C ASN A 148 1.75 -32.86 -5.47
N THR A 149 3.04 -33.16 -5.68
CA THR A 149 3.99 -32.58 -6.63
C THR A 149 3.61 -32.85 -8.10
N GLY A 150 3.87 -31.87 -8.97
CA GLY A 150 3.85 -32.04 -10.43
C GLY A 150 4.72 -30.99 -11.12
N ASN A 151 5.86 -31.43 -11.64
CA ASN A 151 6.85 -30.66 -12.40
C ASN A 151 6.46 -30.62 -13.89
N GLY A 152 6.75 -29.52 -14.60
CA GLY A 152 6.58 -29.45 -16.06
C GLY A 152 6.82 -28.04 -16.62
N GLY A 153 7.99 -27.84 -17.24
CA GLY A 153 8.37 -26.59 -17.91
C GLY A 153 7.83 -26.46 -19.33
N GLY A 154 7.93 -25.25 -19.90
CA GLY A 154 7.68 -24.98 -21.32
C GLY A 154 7.26 -23.54 -21.60
N SER A 155 8.11 -22.81 -22.30
CA SER A 155 8.09 -21.37 -22.62
C SER A 155 7.23 -20.97 -23.83
N SER A 156 6.46 -19.87 -23.74
CA SER A 156 6.33 -18.81 -24.76
C SER A 156 5.37 -17.70 -24.29
N PRO A 157 5.49 -16.45 -24.81
CA PRO A 157 4.87 -15.27 -24.21
C PRO A 157 3.36 -15.25 -24.49
N ALA A 158 2.58 -15.57 -23.47
CA ALA A 158 1.13 -15.56 -23.53
C ALA A 158 0.60 -14.14 -23.68
N THR A 159 -0.25 -13.95 -24.69
CA THR A 159 -1.15 -12.81 -24.85
C THR A 159 -1.93 -12.62 -23.56
N ILE A 160 -1.82 -11.45 -22.92
CA ILE A 160 -2.48 -11.14 -21.65
C ILE A 160 -4.01 -11.22 -21.86
N PRO A 161 -4.73 -12.12 -21.17
CA PRO A 161 -6.19 -12.11 -21.19
C PRO A 161 -6.70 -10.80 -20.59
N GLU A 162 -7.61 -10.12 -21.28
CA GLU A 162 -8.20 -8.87 -20.81
C GLU A 162 -8.99 -9.12 -19.50
N GLU A 163 -8.47 -8.60 -18.38
CA GLU A 163 -9.06 -8.82 -17.06
C GLU A 163 -10.41 -8.09 -16.95
N LYS A 164 -11.45 -8.81 -16.51
CA LYS A 164 -12.76 -8.21 -16.22
C LYS A 164 -12.62 -7.18 -15.09
N LYS A 165 -13.20 -5.98 -15.29
CA LYS A 165 -13.15 -4.87 -14.34
C LYS A 165 -14.54 -4.53 -13.82
N ILE A 166 -14.60 -3.94 -12.63
CA ILE A 166 -15.79 -3.39 -11.98
C ILE A 166 -15.53 -1.93 -11.60
N SER A 167 -16.58 -1.13 -11.47
CA SER A 167 -16.54 0.25 -11.00
C SER A 167 -17.15 0.35 -9.61
N VAL A 168 -16.41 0.94 -8.67
CA VAL A 168 -16.84 1.17 -7.29
C VAL A 168 -16.55 2.61 -6.88
N SER A 169 -17.05 3.05 -5.73
CA SER A 169 -16.64 4.33 -5.13
C SER A 169 -16.08 4.15 -3.72
N ILE A 170 -15.11 4.98 -3.34
CA ILE A 170 -14.56 5.05 -1.98
C ILE A 170 -14.59 6.49 -1.45
N GLU A 171 -14.90 6.63 -0.18
CA GLU A 171 -14.83 7.87 0.60
C GLU A 171 -14.16 7.58 1.96
N ILE A 172 -13.43 8.56 2.52
CA ILE A 172 -12.77 8.44 3.82
C ILE A 172 -13.11 9.68 4.66
N ARG A 173 -13.69 9.46 5.84
CA ARG A 173 -14.27 10.48 6.71
C ARG A 173 -13.78 10.37 8.16
N CYS A 174 -13.64 11.50 8.85
CA CYS A 174 -13.33 11.57 10.28
C CYS A 174 -14.26 12.54 11.03
N ASP A 175 -15.56 12.43 10.75
CA ASP A 175 -16.60 13.39 11.14
C ASP A 175 -16.69 13.63 12.64
N THR A 176 -16.55 12.57 13.45
CA THR A 176 -16.62 12.71 14.91
C THR A 176 -15.53 13.63 15.44
N LEU A 177 -14.30 13.48 14.94
CA LEU A 177 -13.18 14.34 15.33
C LEU A 177 -13.32 15.75 14.77
N ALA A 178 -13.78 15.89 13.53
CA ALA A 178 -14.00 17.21 12.91
C ALA A 178 -15.05 18.05 13.66
N ASN A 179 -16.09 17.39 14.19
CA ASN A 179 -17.13 18.03 14.98
C ASN A 179 -16.71 18.32 16.43
N ASP A 180 -15.76 17.55 16.97
CA ASP A 180 -15.31 17.66 18.35
C ASP A 180 -13.83 17.26 18.49
N LEU A 181 -12.94 18.22 18.23
CA LEU A 181 -11.49 18.04 18.35
C LEU A 181 -11.04 17.78 19.79
N SER A 182 -11.86 18.06 20.80
CA SER A 182 -11.51 17.77 22.20
C SER A 182 -11.38 16.28 22.51
N LYS A 183 -11.86 15.42 21.59
CA LYS A 183 -11.70 13.97 21.65
C LYS A 183 -10.31 13.50 21.22
N LEU A 184 -9.49 14.34 20.59
CA LEU A 184 -8.12 13.99 20.25
C LEU A 184 -7.28 13.87 21.53
N GLU A 185 -6.60 12.73 21.68
CA GLU A 185 -5.65 12.51 22.77
C GLU A 185 -4.37 13.34 22.59
N ASP A 186 -3.94 13.55 21.34
CA ASP A 186 -2.81 14.41 20.99
C ASP A 186 -3.27 15.60 20.11
N PRO A 187 -3.27 16.83 20.66
CA PRO A 187 -3.62 18.04 19.91
C PRO A 187 -2.75 18.28 18.66
N ALA A 188 -1.54 17.72 18.58
CA ALA A 188 -0.70 17.85 17.38
C ALA A 188 -1.33 17.19 16.13
N LEU A 189 -2.30 16.29 16.33
CA LEU A 189 -3.01 15.60 15.25
C LEU A 189 -4.16 16.41 14.65
N GLU A 190 -4.52 17.57 15.21
CA GLU A 190 -5.57 18.46 14.67
C GLU A 190 -5.32 18.80 13.20
N SER A 191 -4.05 18.94 12.78
CA SER A 191 -3.67 19.20 11.39
C SER A 191 -4.05 18.08 10.41
N TYR A 192 -4.34 16.87 10.90
CA TYR A 192 -4.79 15.71 10.12
C TYR A 192 -6.30 15.50 10.14
N VAL A 193 -7.05 16.38 10.81
CA VAL A 193 -8.51 16.36 10.86
C VAL A 193 -9.05 17.52 10.01
N PRO A 194 -9.48 17.27 8.76
CA PRO A 194 -10.15 18.28 7.95
C PRO A 194 -11.39 18.81 8.68
N SER A 195 -11.63 20.12 8.61
CA SER A 195 -12.74 20.76 9.32
C SER A 195 -14.12 20.28 8.87
N ASP A 196 -14.24 19.78 7.64
CA ASP A 196 -15.46 19.18 7.10
C ASP A 196 -15.50 17.65 7.26
N GLY A 197 -14.48 17.06 7.90
CA GLY A 197 -14.29 15.63 8.08
C GLY A 197 -13.84 14.86 6.83
N THR A 198 -13.63 15.51 5.68
CA THR A 198 -13.29 14.81 4.43
C THR A 198 -11.79 14.58 4.27
N ILE A 199 -11.31 13.36 4.52
CA ILE A 199 -9.93 12.97 4.18
C ILE A 199 -9.80 12.62 2.69
N LEU A 200 -10.78 11.87 2.17
CA LEU A 200 -10.89 11.55 0.76
C LEU A 200 -12.34 11.76 0.31
N PRO A 201 -12.63 12.72 -0.59
CA PRO A 201 -13.96 12.86 -1.14
C PRO A 201 -14.33 11.64 -1.97
N THR A 202 -15.63 11.37 -2.12
CA THR A 202 -16.15 10.26 -2.93
C THR A 202 -15.43 10.18 -4.28
N THR A 203 -14.65 9.12 -4.45
CA THR A 203 -13.80 8.89 -5.61
C THR A 203 -14.24 7.60 -6.30
N LYS A 204 -14.61 7.69 -7.58
CA LYS A 204 -14.88 6.50 -8.41
C LYS A 204 -13.57 5.87 -8.85
N VAL A 205 -13.51 4.54 -8.81
CA VAL A 205 -12.32 3.78 -9.20
C VAL A 205 -12.74 2.51 -9.95
N THR A 206 -11.99 2.18 -11.00
CA THR A 206 -12.15 0.96 -11.75
C THR A 206 -11.10 -0.05 -11.30
N VAL A 207 -11.55 -1.19 -10.80
CA VAL A 207 -10.70 -2.23 -10.21
C VAL A 207 -10.97 -3.56 -10.88
N LYS A 208 -10.09 -4.53 -10.65
CA LYS A 208 -10.29 -5.88 -11.16
C LYS A 208 -11.53 -6.48 -10.50
N LYS A 209 -12.23 -7.35 -11.23
CA LYS A 209 -13.22 -8.24 -10.63
C LYS A 209 -12.55 -9.02 -9.49
N ASP A 210 -13.30 -9.22 -8.41
CA ASP A 210 -12.89 -9.92 -7.21
C ASP A 210 -11.88 -9.15 -6.32
N SER A 211 -11.61 -7.87 -6.60
CA SER A 211 -10.92 -6.98 -5.67
C SER A 211 -11.70 -6.81 -4.36
N THR A 212 -10.96 -6.62 -3.27
CA THR A 212 -11.53 -6.48 -1.91
C THR A 212 -11.64 -5.02 -1.49
N VAL A 213 -12.38 -4.72 -0.41
CA VAL A 213 -12.42 -3.36 0.16
C VAL A 213 -11.02 -2.86 0.53
N TYR A 214 -10.18 -3.71 1.12
CA TYR A 214 -8.80 -3.38 1.48
C TYR A 214 -7.94 -3.04 0.24
N ASP A 215 -8.11 -3.78 -0.87
CA ASP A 215 -7.37 -3.50 -2.12
C ASP A 215 -7.66 -2.10 -2.64
N VAL A 216 -8.94 -1.70 -2.58
CA VAL A 216 -9.37 -0.38 -3.02
C VAL A 216 -8.83 0.70 -2.10
N LEU A 217 -8.91 0.51 -0.78
CA LEU A 217 -8.31 1.44 0.19
C LEU A 217 -6.83 1.65 -0.12
N ASN A 218 -6.05 0.56 -0.14
CA ASN A 218 -4.60 0.64 -0.30
C ASN A 218 -4.22 1.31 -1.63
N ARG A 219 -4.86 0.90 -2.75
CA ARG A 219 -4.60 1.48 -4.07
C ARG A 219 -4.94 2.96 -4.13
N VAL A 220 -6.15 3.34 -3.70
CA VAL A 220 -6.62 4.72 -3.82
C VAL A 220 -5.83 5.65 -2.91
N CYS A 221 -5.61 5.26 -1.65
CA CYS A 221 -4.82 6.06 -0.72
C CYS A 221 -3.39 6.25 -1.23
N ARG A 222 -2.74 5.20 -1.75
CA ARG A 222 -1.41 5.32 -2.36
C ARG A 222 -1.41 6.31 -3.53
N ASN A 223 -2.36 6.19 -4.46
CA ASN A 223 -2.47 7.09 -5.62
C ASN A 223 -2.82 8.52 -5.24
N LYS A 224 -3.53 8.71 -4.13
CA LYS A 224 -3.95 10.01 -3.60
C LYS A 224 -2.98 10.57 -2.57
N ASN A 225 -1.84 9.91 -2.34
CA ASN A 225 -0.87 10.36 -1.36
C ASN A 225 -1.52 10.50 0.04
N ILE A 226 -2.24 9.46 0.48
CA ILE A 226 -2.84 9.35 1.81
C ILE A 226 -2.16 8.17 2.49
N GLN A 227 -1.62 8.41 3.69
CA GLN A 227 -0.92 7.38 4.45
C GLN A 227 -1.92 6.36 4.98
N VAL A 228 -1.56 5.07 4.88
CA VAL A 228 -2.29 3.96 5.51
C VAL A 228 -1.27 3.10 6.25
N GLU A 229 -1.60 2.70 7.47
CA GLU A 229 -0.88 1.69 8.24
C GLU A 229 -1.83 0.57 8.61
N SER A 230 -1.34 -0.65 8.43
CA SER A 230 -2.12 -1.85 8.66
C SER A 230 -1.20 -3.01 9.00
N SER A 231 -1.67 -3.89 9.87
CA SER A 231 -1.05 -5.19 10.13
C SER A 231 -2.00 -6.31 9.72
N TYR A 232 -1.44 -7.45 9.35
CA TYR A 232 -2.26 -8.62 9.11
C TYR A 232 -2.69 -9.23 10.44
N THR A 233 -4.00 -9.38 10.64
CA THR A 233 -4.57 -10.04 11.84
C THR A 233 -4.97 -11.47 11.50
N PRO A 234 -4.23 -12.46 11.98
CA PRO A 234 -4.41 -13.84 11.51
C PRO A 234 -5.73 -14.46 11.90
N THR A 235 -6.15 -14.21 13.13
CA THR A 235 -7.41 -14.65 13.72
C THR A 235 -8.62 -14.25 12.88
N TYR A 236 -8.50 -13.16 12.10
CA TYR A 236 -9.59 -12.60 11.30
C TYR A 236 -9.35 -12.70 9.79
N GLY A 237 -8.29 -13.38 9.34
CA GLY A 237 -8.01 -13.53 7.91
C GLY A 237 -7.84 -12.22 7.14
N SER A 238 -7.60 -11.09 7.83
CA SER A 238 -7.73 -9.76 7.26
C SER A 238 -6.67 -8.81 7.75
N TYR A 239 -6.35 -7.81 6.93
CA TYR A 239 -5.59 -6.65 7.38
C TYR A 239 -6.47 -5.81 8.30
N TYR A 240 -5.94 -5.51 9.48
CA TYR A 240 -6.46 -4.52 10.39
C TYR A 240 -5.84 -3.17 10.03
N VAL A 241 -6.69 -2.18 9.76
CA VAL A 241 -6.26 -0.83 9.39
C VAL A 241 -6.08 -0.04 10.68
N GLU A 242 -4.82 0.09 11.09
CA GLU A 242 -4.43 0.76 12.32
C GLU A 242 -4.52 2.28 12.18
N GLY A 243 -4.25 2.82 10.99
CA GLY A 243 -4.30 4.25 10.76
C GLY A 243 -4.50 4.65 9.30
N ILE A 244 -5.19 5.77 9.10
CA ILE A 244 -5.37 6.43 7.81
C ILE A 244 -5.13 7.92 8.02
N ASN A 245 -4.35 8.54 7.15
CA ASN A 245 -3.99 9.97 7.23
C ASN A 245 -3.39 10.35 8.59
N TYR A 246 -2.53 9.49 9.15
CA TYR A 246 -1.91 9.70 10.46
C TYR A 246 -2.84 9.76 11.68
N LEU A 247 -4.14 9.50 11.49
CA LEU A 247 -5.06 9.23 12.59
C LEU A 247 -5.10 7.71 12.79
N TYR A 248 -4.63 7.27 13.95
CA TYR A 248 -4.53 5.87 14.33
C TYR A 248 -5.66 5.48 15.27
N GLU A 249 -5.89 4.18 15.43
CA GLU A 249 -6.66 3.68 16.57
C GLU A 249 -6.16 4.32 17.87
N PHE A 250 -7.11 4.58 18.77
CA PHE A 250 -6.89 5.23 20.06
C PHE A 250 -6.57 6.74 20.04
N ASP A 251 -6.31 7.38 18.90
CA ASP A 251 -6.06 8.84 18.84
C ASP A 251 -7.29 9.68 19.22
N GLY A 252 -8.48 9.07 19.22
CA GLY A 252 -9.75 9.66 19.64
C GLY A 252 -10.28 9.07 20.95
N GLY A 253 -9.38 8.49 21.76
CA GLY A 253 -9.67 7.77 23.00
C GLY A 253 -9.73 6.24 22.83
N LYS A 254 -9.78 5.51 23.94
CA LYS A 254 -9.66 4.02 23.99
C LYS A 254 -10.67 3.21 23.15
N LEU A 255 -11.75 3.83 22.70
CA LEU A 255 -12.83 3.22 21.90
C LEU A 255 -12.77 3.63 20.42
N SER A 256 -11.73 4.37 20.04
CA SER A 256 -11.60 4.95 18.72
C SER A 256 -10.81 4.08 17.74
N GLY A 257 -11.15 4.20 16.46
CA GLY A 257 -10.49 3.46 15.39
C GLY A 257 -11.21 3.58 14.04
N TRP A 258 -10.67 2.88 13.05
CA TRP A 258 -11.20 2.88 11.68
C TRP A 258 -12.23 1.78 11.47
N MET A 259 -13.40 2.17 10.96
CA MET A 259 -14.45 1.25 10.52
C MET A 259 -14.73 1.46 9.04
N TYR A 260 -15.25 0.43 8.37
CA TYR A 260 -15.70 0.54 6.98
C TYR A 260 -17.15 0.11 6.86
N LYS A 261 -17.86 0.72 5.92
CA LYS A 261 -19.21 0.31 5.51
C LYS A 261 -19.28 0.20 4.00
N VAL A 262 -20.10 -0.75 3.52
CA VAL A 262 -20.40 -0.91 2.10
C VAL A 262 -21.90 -0.75 1.91
N ASN A 263 -22.28 0.15 1.00
CA ASN A 263 -23.68 0.48 0.71
C ASN A 263 -24.48 0.89 1.97
N GLY A 264 -23.82 1.53 2.94
CA GLY A 264 -24.42 1.99 4.19
C GLY A 264 -24.44 0.98 5.34
N SER A 265 -24.05 -0.27 5.11
CA SER A 265 -24.00 -1.31 6.15
C SER A 265 -22.56 -1.56 6.61
N PHE A 266 -22.35 -1.67 7.92
CA PHE A 266 -21.07 -2.05 8.53
C PHE A 266 -20.95 -3.58 8.56
N PRO A 267 -20.04 -4.19 7.77
CA PRO A 267 -19.80 -5.62 7.87
C PRO A 267 -19.10 -5.97 9.19
N ASN A 268 -19.41 -7.15 9.73
CA ASN A 268 -18.82 -7.66 10.97
C ASN A 268 -17.57 -8.53 10.74
N TYR A 269 -16.92 -8.39 9.59
CA TYR A 269 -15.73 -9.12 9.17
C TYR A 269 -14.76 -8.19 8.45
N GLY A 270 -13.53 -8.66 8.22
CA GLY A 270 -12.44 -7.81 7.77
C GLY A 270 -12.58 -7.29 6.33
N SER A 271 -12.02 -6.10 6.07
CA SER A 271 -12.06 -5.47 4.74
C SER A 271 -11.32 -6.26 3.64
N SER A 272 -10.45 -7.20 4.01
CA SER A 272 -9.81 -8.15 3.09
C SER A 272 -10.74 -9.28 2.63
N GLU A 273 -11.80 -9.58 3.37
CA GLU A 273 -12.71 -10.68 3.05
C GLU A 273 -13.94 -10.18 2.24
N TYR A 274 -14.18 -8.87 2.21
CA TYR A 274 -15.26 -8.28 1.42
C TYR A 274 -14.87 -8.19 -0.05
N THR A 275 -15.27 -9.17 -0.86
CA THR A 275 -15.15 -9.12 -2.33
C THR A 275 -16.19 -8.16 -2.92
N LEU A 276 -15.71 -7.15 -3.64
CA LEU A 276 -16.53 -6.09 -4.20
C LEU A 276 -17.34 -6.53 -5.42
N LYS A 277 -18.50 -5.89 -5.57
CA LYS A 277 -19.38 -5.97 -6.73
C LYS A 277 -19.40 -4.64 -7.46
N ASP A 278 -19.77 -4.70 -8.74
CA ASP A 278 -19.95 -3.49 -9.54
C ASP A 278 -21.02 -2.59 -8.91
N GLY A 279 -20.68 -1.30 -8.78
CA GLY A 279 -21.53 -0.28 -8.16
C GLY A 279 -21.39 -0.12 -6.64
N ASP A 280 -20.59 -0.95 -5.95
CA ASP A 280 -20.44 -0.86 -4.50
C ASP A 280 -19.88 0.49 -4.05
N LYS A 281 -20.43 0.99 -2.92
CA LYS A 281 -20.02 2.25 -2.29
C LYS A 281 -19.36 1.97 -0.95
N ILE A 282 -18.05 2.17 -0.89
CA ILE A 282 -17.21 2.00 0.28
C ILE A 282 -17.10 3.34 1.01
N VAL A 283 -17.28 3.34 2.33
CA VAL A 283 -16.97 4.48 3.18
C VAL A 283 -16.14 4.00 4.36
N TRP A 284 -14.96 4.58 4.55
CA TRP A 284 -14.18 4.46 5.77
C TRP A 284 -14.50 5.63 6.71
N VAL A 285 -14.75 5.34 7.98
CA VAL A 285 -15.10 6.32 9.01
C VAL A 285 -14.23 6.12 10.24
N TYR A 286 -13.82 7.22 10.86
CA TYR A 286 -13.17 7.21 12.16
C TYR A 286 -14.22 7.34 13.27
N THR A 287 -14.33 6.33 14.12
CA THR A 287 -15.21 6.34 15.31
C THR A 287 -14.43 6.74 16.55
N CYS A 288 -15.09 7.36 17.52
CA CYS A 288 -14.61 7.54 18.89
C CYS A 288 -15.44 6.76 19.93
N ASP A 289 -16.44 5.97 19.51
CA ASP A 289 -17.39 5.27 20.40
C ASP A 289 -17.85 3.92 19.82
N LEU A 290 -16.90 3.08 19.38
CA LEU A 290 -17.15 1.72 18.84
C LEU A 290 -18.27 1.66 17.79
N GLY A 291 -18.37 2.68 16.94
CA GLY A 291 -19.34 2.74 15.85
C GLY A 291 -20.63 3.49 16.14
N LYS A 292 -20.99 3.72 17.40
CA LYS A 292 -22.27 4.38 17.77
C LYS A 292 -22.39 5.79 17.21
N ASP A 293 -21.29 6.54 17.26
CA ASP A 293 -21.15 7.91 16.79
C ASP A 293 -21.15 8.03 15.25
N VAL A 294 -20.88 6.94 14.53
CA VAL A 294 -20.83 6.89 13.06
C VAL A 294 -22.00 6.09 12.45
N GLY A 295 -22.99 5.76 13.26
CA GLY A 295 -24.26 5.14 12.85
C GLY A 295 -24.25 3.61 12.78
N ASP A 296 -23.28 2.94 13.41
CA ASP A 296 -23.34 1.51 13.63
C ASP A 296 -24.24 1.19 14.83
N ASN A 297 -25.29 0.39 14.58
CA ASN A 297 -26.25 -0.06 15.58
C ASN A 297 -26.07 -1.54 15.94
N SER A 298 -24.94 -2.16 15.57
CA SER A 298 -24.67 -3.58 15.82
C SER A 298 -24.54 -3.92 17.32
N LEU A 299 -24.13 -2.95 18.15
CA LEU A 299 -23.88 -3.10 19.58
C LEU A 299 -25.03 -2.63 20.48
N SER A 300 -26.17 -2.18 19.93
CA SER A 300 -27.36 -1.83 20.72
C SER A 300 -28.23 -3.07 20.97
N LYS A 301 -27.86 -3.85 21.99
CA LYS A 301 -28.73 -4.85 22.62
C LYS A 301 -28.92 -4.51 24.10
#